data_AF-A0A2E2EIK7-F1
#
_entry.id   AF-A0A2E2EIK7-F1
#
_cell.length_a   1.000
_cell.length_b   1.000
_cell.length_c   1.000
_cell.angle_alpha   90.00
_cell.angle_beta   90.00
_cell.angle_gamma   90.00
#
_symmetry.space_group_name_H-M   'P 1'
#
loop_
_entity.id
_entity.type
_entity.pdbx_description
1 polymer ?
#
loop_
_entity_poly.entity_id
_entity_poly.type
_entity_poly.pdbx_seq_one_letter_code
_entity_poly.pdbx_strand_id
1 'polypeptide(L)'
;MKTSFLFILILCCVACAKSTEEEVRSAVAEAKYHLSGMDCSKAEDILNDVGFQKDDANYISVYASMQACKAGYKELDILFGGNLENINSASLITSLASFSSSNETAPDSTVYLSLNNAINTLISYDDAASGQPSTVARNAKFGTKKSGDLSLQALYLIFVQMGKHFALYGNAGADGAKGGDAQGFGNTCIYSYTTEDAEDWITATSPGTCVPPLDGTQGSDFLEAPVGQEVIKRRLCYGIIYYNNMMDILSNMTLPGSSELGDVSNIQAALALLMDNAVLAEDGAFNDGDPNGQDAITTLKDITDQTTCEAQTIERIEKFYAIFFESIYQ
;
A
#
# COMPACT_ATOMS: atom_id res chain seq x y z
N MET A 1 -23.67 61.21 -12.29
CA MET A 1 -22.55 60.72 -13.14
C MET A 1 -21.29 60.32 -12.36
N LYS A 2 -20.91 60.97 -11.24
CA LYS A 2 -19.70 60.57 -10.49
C LYS A 2 -19.81 59.25 -9.70
N THR A 3 -21.01 58.85 -9.29
CA THR A 3 -21.27 57.58 -8.57
C THR A 3 -21.32 56.35 -9.47
N SER A 4 -21.69 56.47 -10.75
CA SER A 4 -21.68 55.35 -11.71
C SER A 4 -20.26 54.94 -12.13
N PHE A 5 -19.29 55.86 -12.08
CA PHE A 5 -17.90 55.56 -12.47
C PHE A 5 -17.17 54.74 -11.39
N LEU A 6 -17.49 54.97 -10.11
CA LEU A 6 -16.93 54.23 -8.99
C LEU A 6 -17.43 52.77 -8.96
N PHE A 7 -18.69 52.55 -9.35
CA PHE A 7 -19.29 51.22 -9.42
C PHE A 7 -18.72 50.36 -10.57
N ILE A 8 -18.41 50.98 -11.71
CA ILE A 8 -17.76 50.31 -12.85
C ILE A 8 -16.30 49.97 -12.53
N LEU A 9 -15.58 50.87 -11.83
CA LEU A 9 -14.19 50.63 -11.44
C LEU A 9 -14.07 49.47 -10.43
N ILE A 10 -15.01 49.36 -9.48
CA ILE A 10 -15.05 48.24 -8.53
C ILE A 10 -15.40 46.93 -9.25
N LEU A 11 -16.35 46.94 -10.21
CA LEU A 11 -16.67 45.75 -11.01
C LEU A 11 -15.49 45.25 -11.85
N CYS A 12 -14.65 46.15 -12.38
CA CYS A 12 -13.45 45.77 -13.13
C CYS A 12 -12.34 45.17 -12.26
N CYS A 13 -12.29 45.48 -10.95
CA CYS A 13 -11.30 44.90 -10.03
C CYS A 13 -11.67 43.48 -9.56
N VAL A 14 -12.95 43.08 -9.57
CA VAL A 14 -13.36 41.70 -9.22
C VAL A 14 -13.19 40.73 -10.40
N ALA A 15 -13.09 41.24 -11.64
CA ALA A 15 -12.95 40.43 -12.85
C ALA A 15 -11.49 40.01 -13.17
N CYS A 16 -10.51 40.43 -12.36
CA CYS A 16 -9.09 40.08 -12.54
C CYS A 16 -8.51 39.18 -11.44
N ALA A 17 -9.29 38.83 -10.41
CA ALA A 17 -8.89 37.80 -9.46
C ALA A 17 -9.17 36.43 -10.11
N LYS A 18 -8.17 35.52 -10.09
CA LYS A 18 -8.40 34.13 -10.48
C LYS A 18 -9.54 33.58 -9.64
N SER A 19 -10.38 32.73 -10.23
CA SER A 19 -11.30 31.95 -9.40
C SER A 19 -10.50 30.96 -8.55
N THR A 20 -11.05 30.53 -7.41
CA THR A 20 -10.41 29.50 -6.56
C THR A 20 -10.05 28.24 -7.36
N GLU A 21 -10.89 27.85 -8.32
CA GLU A 21 -10.62 26.72 -9.22
C GLU A 21 -9.42 26.98 -10.15
N GLU A 22 -9.26 28.22 -10.65
CA GLU A 22 -8.12 28.61 -11.47
C GLU A 22 -6.82 28.69 -10.66
N GLU A 23 -6.89 29.08 -9.39
CA GLU A 23 -5.76 29.06 -8.46
C GLU A 23 -5.29 27.64 -8.20
N VAL A 24 -6.21 26.73 -7.85
CA VAL A 24 -5.91 25.29 -7.67
C VAL A 24 -5.28 24.70 -8.93
N ARG A 25 -5.87 24.94 -10.10
CA ARG A 25 -5.33 24.42 -11.37
C ARG A 25 -3.92 24.97 -11.67
N SER A 26 -3.67 26.24 -11.33
CA SER A 26 -2.35 26.87 -11.47
C SER A 26 -1.34 26.20 -10.54
N ALA A 27 -1.70 26.01 -9.26
CA ALA A 27 -0.85 25.36 -8.27
C ALA A 27 -0.52 23.90 -8.68
N VAL A 28 -1.50 23.14 -9.15
CA VAL A 28 -1.30 21.78 -9.66
C VAL A 28 -0.31 21.75 -10.83
N ALA A 29 -0.41 22.69 -11.77
CA ALA A 29 0.50 22.76 -12.91
C ALA A 29 1.94 23.14 -12.50
N GLU A 30 2.08 24.09 -11.57
CA GLU A 30 3.38 24.55 -11.07
C GLU A 30 4.05 23.48 -10.20
N ALA A 31 3.29 22.80 -9.34
CA ALA A 31 3.78 21.67 -8.57
C ALA A 31 4.30 20.55 -9.48
N LYS A 32 3.58 20.19 -10.56
CA LYS A 32 4.07 19.22 -11.57
C LYS A 32 5.41 19.64 -12.18
N TYR A 33 5.60 20.93 -12.45
CA TYR A 33 6.87 21.44 -12.95
C TYR A 33 8.01 21.18 -11.93
N HIS A 34 7.80 21.46 -10.66
CA HIS A 34 8.80 21.18 -9.62
C HIS A 34 9.07 19.68 -9.42
N LEU A 35 8.03 18.85 -9.49
CA LEU A 35 8.18 17.40 -9.39
C LEU A 35 8.97 16.80 -10.56
N SER A 36 8.92 17.40 -11.76
CA SER A 36 9.77 16.97 -12.87
C SER A 36 11.28 17.10 -12.58
N GLY A 37 11.64 18.01 -11.68
CA GLY A 37 13.00 18.22 -11.18
C GLY A 37 13.28 17.58 -9.81
N MET A 38 12.37 16.75 -9.29
CA MET A 38 12.41 16.19 -7.92
C MET A 38 12.49 17.24 -6.80
N ASP A 39 12.00 18.47 -7.04
CA ASP A 39 11.96 19.53 -6.03
C ASP A 39 10.68 19.41 -5.18
N CYS A 40 10.62 18.36 -4.37
CA CYS A 40 9.41 17.98 -3.63
C CYS A 40 8.97 19.05 -2.63
N SER A 41 9.92 19.78 -2.02
CA SER A 41 9.62 20.85 -1.06
C SER A 41 8.92 22.03 -1.72
N LYS A 42 9.37 22.48 -2.90
CA LYS A 42 8.65 23.55 -3.61
C LYS A 42 7.27 23.09 -4.09
N ALA A 43 7.16 21.85 -4.56
CA ALA A 43 5.86 21.30 -4.92
C ALA A 43 4.90 21.26 -3.72
N GLU A 44 5.39 20.92 -2.53
CA GLU A 44 4.62 20.97 -1.30
C GLU A 44 4.17 22.39 -0.94
N ASP A 45 5.09 23.36 -0.95
CA ASP A 45 4.77 24.76 -0.65
C ASP A 45 3.64 25.28 -1.55
N ILE A 46 3.76 25.06 -2.87
CA ILE A 46 2.77 25.49 -3.86
C ILE A 46 1.39 24.83 -3.64
N LEU A 47 1.36 23.53 -3.34
CA LEU A 47 0.10 22.82 -3.13
C LEU A 47 -0.57 23.26 -1.81
N ASN A 48 0.22 23.45 -0.75
CA ASN A 48 -0.30 23.87 0.54
C ASN A 48 -0.87 25.29 0.53
N ASP A 49 -0.37 26.18 -0.35
CA ASP A 49 -0.86 27.55 -0.49
C ASP A 49 -2.34 27.64 -0.91
N VAL A 50 -2.86 26.65 -1.65
CA VAL A 50 -4.27 26.60 -2.07
C VAL A 50 -5.15 25.76 -1.14
N GLY A 51 -4.56 25.16 -0.11
CA GLY A 51 -5.23 24.22 0.80
C GLY A 51 -5.60 22.89 0.14
N PHE A 52 -5.79 21.86 0.97
CA PHE A 52 -6.04 20.50 0.48
C PHE A 52 -7.39 20.37 -0.23
N GLN A 53 -7.39 19.90 -1.48
CA GLN A 53 -8.58 19.75 -2.32
C GLN A 53 -9.04 18.29 -2.41
N LYS A 54 -9.81 17.84 -1.42
CA LYS A 54 -10.29 16.44 -1.32
C LYS A 54 -11.28 15.98 -2.41
N ASP A 55 -11.81 16.91 -3.19
CA ASP A 55 -12.80 16.65 -4.24
C ASP A 55 -12.24 16.88 -5.65
N ASP A 56 -10.93 17.18 -5.77
CA ASP A 56 -10.22 17.28 -7.04
C ASP A 56 -9.19 16.16 -7.21
N ALA A 57 -9.53 15.16 -8.02
CA ALA A 57 -8.65 14.03 -8.33
C ALA A 57 -7.28 14.45 -8.91
N ASN A 58 -7.19 15.55 -9.67
CA ASN A 58 -5.90 16.01 -10.18
C ASN A 58 -5.02 16.56 -9.06
N TYR A 59 -5.63 17.30 -8.13
CA TYR A 59 -4.92 17.79 -6.96
C TYR A 59 -4.44 16.62 -6.09
N ILE A 60 -5.33 15.65 -5.80
CA ILE A 60 -5.00 14.44 -5.02
C ILE A 60 -3.82 13.69 -5.65
N SER A 61 -3.87 13.45 -6.96
CA SER A 61 -2.80 12.78 -7.70
C SER A 61 -1.45 13.50 -7.55
N VAL A 62 -1.42 14.82 -7.73
CA VAL A 62 -0.16 15.59 -7.62
C VAL A 62 0.32 15.71 -6.19
N TYR A 63 -0.58 15.82 -5.22
CA TYR A 63 -0.24 15.84 -3.80
C TYR A 63 0.39 14.51 -3.37
N ALA A 64 -0.18 13.40 -3.81
CA ALA A 64 0.41 12.08 -3.62
C ALA A 64 1.78 11.94 -4.33
N SER A 65 1.93 12.45 -5.55
CA SER A 65 3.24 12.49 -6.23
C SER A 65 4.27 13.31 -5.46
N MET A 66 3.87 14.41 -4.81
CA MET A 66 4.75 15.18 -3.93
C MET A 66 5.19 14.37 -2.71
N GLN A 67 4.28 13.65 -2.08
CA GLN A 67 4.62 12.77 -0.95
C GLN A 67 5.54 11.61 -1.40
N ALA A 68 5.26 10.99 -2.54
CA ALA A 68 6.10 9.95 -3.12
C ALA A 68 7.49 10.48 -3.50
N CYS A 69 7.57 11.71 -4.03
CA CYS A 69 8.85 12.38 -4.35
C CYS A 69 9.75 12.48 -3.10
N LYS A 70 9.19 12.77 -1.92
CA LYS A 70 9.95 12.79 -0.65
C LYS A 70 10.55 11.44 -0.26
N ALA A 71 9.99 10.36 -0.77
CA ALA A 71 10.54 9.01 -0.63
C ALA A 71 11.58 8.67 -1.70
N GLY A 72 11.94 9.62 -2.57
CA GLY A 72 12.81 9.37 -3.72
C GLY A 72 12.13 8.58 -4.84
N TYR A 73 10.81 8.41 -4.78
CA TYR A 73 10.06 7.69 -5.81
C TYR A 73 10.14 8.42 -7.15
N LYS A 74 10.47 7.66 -8.19
CA LYS A 74 10.49 8.12 -9.58
C LYS A 74 9.66 7.17 -10.41
N GLU A 75 8.50 7.65 -10.86
CA GLU A 75 7.55 6.83 -11.60
C GLU A 75 8.18 6.16 -12.82
N LEU A 76 9.00 6.90 -13.58
CA LEU A 76 9.68 6.36 -14.76
C LEU A 76 10.67 5.24 -14.42
N ASP A 77 11.35 5.31 -13.27
CA ASP A 77 12.31 4.26 -12.86
C ASP A 77 11.56 2.97 -12.47
N ILE A 78 10.33 3.08 -11.96
CA ILE A 78 9.50 1.91 -11.64
C ILE A 78 8.85 1.33 -12.89
N LEU A 79 8.27 2.18 -13.75
CA LEU A 79 7.57 1.73 -14.96
C LEU A 79 8.53 1.25 -16.05
N PHE A 80 9.70 1.87 -16.17
CA PHE A 80 10.63 1.65 -17.30
C PHE A 80 12.05 1.27 -16.86
N GLY A 81 12.32 1.15 -15.56
CA GLY A 81 13.60 0.64 -15.04
C GLY A 81 13.68 -0.88 -14.93
N GLY A 82 12.76 -1.62 -15.57
CA GLY A 82 12.71 -3.09 -15.58
C GLY A 82 11.93 -3.73 -14.43
N ASN A 83 11.43 -2.96 -13.46
CA ASN A 83 10.70 -3.52 -12.31
C ASN A 83 9.37 -4.17 -12.72
N LEU A 84 8.60 -3.56 -13.62
CA LEU A 84 7.36 -4.17 -14.12
C LEU A 84 7.60 -5.46 -14.92
N GLU A 85 8.71 -5.55 -15.65
CA GLU A 85 9.07 -6.74 -16.43
C GLU A 85 9.44 -7.94 -15.54
N ASN A 86 9.88 -7.67 -14.31
CA ASN A 86 10.28 -8.68 -13.32
C ASN A 86 9.12 -9.15 -12.43
N ILE A 87 7.92 -8.60 -12.60
CA ILE A 87 6.73 -9.03 -11.87
C ILE A 87 6.29 -10.40 -12.38
N ASN A 88 6.24 -11.36 -11.46
CA ASN A 88 5.66 -12.69 -11.68
C ASN A 88 4.44 -12.85 -10.78
N SER A 89 3.26 -12.98 -11.37
CA SER A 89 1.97 -13.15 -10.67
C SER A 89 1.91 -14.41 -9.80
N ALA A 90 2.67 -15.46 -10.14
CA ALA A 90 2.74 -16.69 -9.36
C ALA A 90 3.69 -16.61 -8.16
N SER A 91 4.60 -15.62 -8.13
CA SER A 91 5.57 -15.39 -7.06
C SER A 91 5.70 -13.90 -6.77
N LEU A 92 4.55 -13.22 -6.66
CA LEU A 92 4.49 -11.76 -6.68
C LEU A 92 5.33 -11.14 -5.56
N ILE A 93 5.20 -11.64 -4.33
CA ILE A 93 5.89 -11.05 -3.19
C ILE A 93 7.41 -11.13 -3.39
N THR A 94 7.93 -12.28 -3.83
CA THR A 94 9.34 -12.47 -4.20
C THR A 94 9.77 -11.47 -5.27
N SER A 95 9.01 -11.32 -6.36
CA SER A 95 9.27 -10.32 -7.40
C SER A 95 9.34 -8.89 -6.86
N LEU A 96 8.38 -8.48 -6.03
CA LEU A 96 8.34 -7.12 -5.46
C LEU A 96 9.49 -6.89 -4.46
N ALA A 97 9.80 -7.89 -3.63
CA ALA A 97 10.91 -7.85 -2.68
C ALA A 97 12.28 -7.75 -3.39
N SER A 98 12.38 -8.21 -4.64
CA SER A 98 13.59 -8.09 -5.47
C SER A 98 13.82 -6.70 -6.07
N PHE A 99 12.85 -5.79 -5.98
CA PHE A 99 13.00 -4.45 -6.56
C PHE A 99 14.21 -3.74 -5.94
N SER A 100 14.93 -2.97 -6.75
CA SER A 100 16.08 -2.19 -6.27
C SER A 100 15.73 -1.17 -5.18
N SER A 101 14.44 -0.81 -5.09
CA SER A 101 13.90 0.07 -4.04
C SER A 101 13.47 -0.66 -2.76
N SER A 102 13.44 -2.00 -2.76
CA SER A 102 13.10 -2.84 -1.61
C SER A 102 14.32 -3.06 -0.71
N ASN A 103 14.88 -1.96 -0.21
CA ASN A 103 16.17 -1.92 0.48
C ASN A 103 16.10 -1.24 1.86
N GLU A 104 14.92 -1.22 2.47
CA GLU A 104 14.75 -0.71 3.83
C GLU A 104 15.60 -1.55 4.80
N THR A 105 16.28 -0.88 5.72
CA THR A 105 17.08 -1.52 6.79
C THR A 105 16.51 -1.21 8.18
N ALA A 106 15.48 -0.38 8.24
CA ALA A 106 14.81 0.01 9.47
C ALA A 106 13.31 0.19 9.20
N PRO A 107 12.45 -0.19 10.17
CA PRO A 107 11.03 0.03 10.07
C PRO A 107 10.70 1.52 10.24
N ASP A 108 9.53 1.93 9.74
CA ASP A 108 8.98 3.28 9.93
C ASP A 108 9.94 4.42 9.48
N SER A 109 10.82 4.15 8.49
CA SER A 109 11.69 5.17 7.93
C SER A 109 10.88 6.31 7.31
N THR A 110 11.42 7.53 7.26
CA THR A 110 10.72 8.67 6.65
C THR A 110 10.36 8.43 5.19
N VAL A 111 11.20 7.67 4.48
CA VAL A 111 10.98 7.22 3.10
C VAL A 111 9.76 6.30 3.03
N TYR A 112 9.74 5.26 3.88
CA TYR A 112 8.63 4.30 3.96
C TYR A 112 7.30 4.98 4.30
N LEU A 113 7.30 5.87 5.30
CA LEU A 113 6.10 6.58 5.74
C LEU A 113 5.61 7.59 4.69
N SER A 114 6.51 8.22 3.93
CA SER A 114 6.13 9.16 2.88
C SER A 114 5.42 8.45 1.71
N LEU A 115 5.88 7.24 1.33
CA LEU A 115 5.17 6.39 0.36
C LEU A 115 3.81 5.95 0.89
N ASN A 116 3.75 5.50 2.15
CA ASN A 116 2.48 5.13 2.78
C ASN A 116 1.47 6.28 2.78
N ASN A 117 1.92 7.51 3.07
CA ASN A 117 1.08 8.70 3.02
C ASN A 117 0.60 9.02 1.59
N ALA A 118 1.45 8.82 0.59
CA ALA A 118 1.07 8.98 -0.82
C ALA A 118 -0.02 7.97 -1.22
N ILE A 119 0.13 6.70 -0.84
CA ILE A 119 -0.88 5.66 -1.07
C ILE A 119 -2.20 6.05 -0.42
N ASN A 120 -2.19 6.37 0.88
CA ASN A 120 -3.39 6.78 1.62
C ASN A 120 -4.07 8.00 0.99
N THR A 121 -3.30 8.98 0.52
CA THR A 121 -3.86 10.14 -0.17
C THR A 121 -4.59 9.75 -1.45
N LEU A 122 -4.10 8.77 -2.21
CA LEU A 122 -4.74 8.33 -3.45
C LEU A 122 -6.03 7.55 -3.19
N ILE A 123 -6.06 6.74 -2.12
CA ILE A 123 -7.14 5.78 -1.90
C ILE A 123 -8.26 6.29 -0.99
N SER A 124 -7.96 7.15 0.01
CA SER A 124 -8.88 7.42 1.12
C SER A 124 -9.91 8.54 0.89
N TYR A 125 -9.78 9.36 -0.16
CA TYR A 125 -10.71 10.47 -0.42
C TYR A 125 -11.87 10.08 -1.34
N ASP A 126 -12.52 8.97 -1.04
CA ASP A 126 -13.45 8.28 -1.93
C ASP A 126 -14.93 8.28 -1.49
N ASP A 127 -15.21 8.86 -0.32
CA ASP A 127 -16.52 8.94 0.33
C ASP A 127 -17.17 7.55 0.58
N ALA A 128 -16.37 6.50 0.77
CA ALA A 128 -16.85 5.17 1.11
C ALA A 128 -17.67 5.15 2.41
N ALA A 129 -18.89 4.60 2.35
CA ALA A 129 -19.79 4.57 3.51
C ALA A 129 -19.29 3.66 4.65
N SER A 130 -18.47 2.67 4.34
CA SER A 130 -17.83 1.78 5.33
C SER A 130 -16.74 2.50 6.14
N GLY A 131 -16.27 3.67 5.68
CA GLY A 131 -15.07 4.32 6.20
C GLY A 131 -13.75 3.67 5.75
N GLN A 132 -13.82 2.60 4.95
CA GLN A 132 -12.65 1.91 4.42
C GLN A 132 -12.45 2.24 2.93
N PRO A 133 -11.22 2.49 2.45
CA PRO A 133 -10.96 2.79 1.05
C PRO A 133 -11.51 1.73 0.08
N SER A 134 -12.11 2.18 -1.02
CA SER A 134 -12.67 1.34 -2.07
C SER A 134 -12.61 2.01 -3.45
N THR A 135 -12.13 1.26 -4.44
CA THR A 135 -12.12 1.69 -5.84
C THR A 135 -13.54 1.91 -6.37
N VAL A 136 -14.52 1.15 -5.90
CA VAL A 136 -15.94 1.36 -6.25
C VAL A 136 -16.43 2.71 -5.74
N ALA A 137 -16.09 3.08 -4.51
CA ALA A 137 -16.41 4.39 -3.95
C ALA A 137 -15.72 5.53 -4.72
N ARG A 138 -14.42 5.37 -5.04
CA ARG A 138 -13.68 6.33 -5.89
C ARG A 138 -14.32 6.48 -7.27
N ASN A 139 -14.77 5.38 -7.87
CA ASN A 139 -15.47 5.40 -9.16
C ASN A 139 -16.77 6.20 -9.08
N ALA A 140 -17.55 6.04 -8.00
CA ALA A 140 -18.78 6.79 -7.77
C ALA A 140 -18.52 8.29 -7.58
N LYS A 141 -17.42 8.65 -6.90
CA LYS A 141 -17.06 10.04 -6.60
C LYS A 141 -16.46 10.78 -7.81
N PHE A 142 -15.42 10.22 -8.41
CA PHE A 142 -14.61 10.92 -9.42
C PHE A 142 -14.92 10.51 -10.86
N GLY A 143 -15.74 9.48 -11.06
CA GLY A 143 -15.92 8.81 -12.35
C GLY A 143 -14.75 7.88 -12.67
N THR A 144 -15.01 6.90 -13.53
CA THR A 144 -14.08 5.78 -13.82
C THR A 144 -12.74 6.22 -14.37
N LYS A 145 -12.68 7.28 -15.18
CA LYS A 145 -11.42 7.76 -15.75
C LYS A 145 -10.47 8.30 -14.67
N LYS A 146 -10.92 9.29 -13.90
CA LYS A 146 -10.10 9.93 -12.85
C LYS A 146 -9.80 8.97 -11.71
N SER A 147 -10.79 8.14 -11.33
CA SER A 147 -10.60 7.06 -10.37
C SER A 147 -9.58 6.04 -10.85
N GLY A 148 -9.60 5.68 -12.13
CA GLY A 148 -8.62 4.81 -12.77
C GLY A 148 -7.21 5.38 -12.71
N ASP A 149 -7.03 6.68 -13.00
CA ASP A 149 -5.73 7.35 -12.91
C ASP A 149 -5.19 7.32 -11.45
N LEU A 150 -6.03 7.66 -10.46
CA LEU A 150 -5.67 7.61 -9.04
C LEU A 150 -5.32 6.19 -8.58
N SER A 151 -6.13 5.21 -8.97
CA SER A 151 -5.99 3.82 -8.54
C SER A 151 -4.78 3.15 -9.22
N LEU A 152 -4.47 3.49 -10.47
CA LEU A 152 -3.25 3.04 -11.14
C LEU A 152 -2.00 3.59 -10.45
N GLN A 153 -2.01 4.89 -10.13
CA GLN A 153 -0.92 5.50 -9.38
C GLN A 153 -0.75 4.84 -8.01
N ALA A 154 -1.85 4.55 -7.30
CA ALA A 154 -1.81 3.86 -6.02
C ALA A 154 -1.25 2.44 -6.16
N LEU A 155 -1.64 1.70 -7.20
CA LEU A 155 -1.15 0.35 -7.47
C LEU A 155 0.37 0.31 -7.60
N TYR A 156 0.97 1.23 -8.35
CA TYR A 156 2.43 1.28 -8.51
C TYR A 156 3.14 1.60 -7.19
N LEU A 157 2.60 2.52 -6.39
CA LEU A 157 3.15 2.81 -5.07
C LEU A 157 2.99 1.62 -4.12
N ILE A 158 1.86 0.91 -4.17
CA ILE A 158 1.61 -0.30 -3.38
C ILE A 158 2.60 -1.39 -3.75
N PHE A 159 2.91 -1.62 -5.03
CA PHE A 159 3.94 -2.59 -5.44
C PHE A 159 5.30 -2.30 -4.78
N VAL A 160 5.74 -1.05 -4.82
CA VAL A 160 7.00 -0.64 -4.16
C VAL A 160 6.90 -0.81 -2.64
N GLN A 161 5.79 -0.41 -2.04
CA GLN A 161 5.59 -0.46 -0.60
C GLN A 161 5.51 -1.89 -0.06
N MET A 162 4.84 -2.79 -0.77
CA MET A 162 4.82 -4.22 -0.49
C MET A 162 6.23 -4.82 -0.61
N GLY A 163 6.95 -4.50 -1.69
CA GLY A 163 8.33 -4.95 -1.86
C GLY A 163 9.22 -4.55 -0.69
N LYS A 164 9.16 -3.28 -0.27
CA LYS A 164 9.87 -2.77 0.92
C LYS A 164 9.46 -3.50 2.20
N HIS A 165 8.17 -3.72 2.41
CA HIS A 165 7.64 -4.39 3.59
C HIS A 165 8.16 -5.83 3.67
N PHE A 166 7.97 -6.63 2.62
CA PHE A 166 8.35 -8.04 2.63
C PHE A 166 9.85 -8.25 2.57
N ALA A 167 10.62 -7.37 1.91
CA ALA A 167 12.07 -7.41 1.98
C ALA A 167 12.60 -7.19 3.40
N LEU A 168 12.05 -6.21 4.12
CA LEU A 168 12.47 -5.89 5.49
C LEU A 168 12.09 -7.01 6.47
N TYR A 169 10.81 -7.40 6.50
CA TYR A 169 10.33 -8.33 7.53
C TYR A 169 10.55 -9.80 7.17
N GLY A 170 10.68 -10.14 5.89
CA GLY A 170 10.97 -11.51 5.45
C GLY A 170 12.44 -11.78 5.18
N ASN A 171 13.34 -10.83 5.47
CA ASN A 171 14.78 -11.00 5.28
C ASN A 171 15.14 -11.41 3.84
N ALA A 172 14.69 -10.63 2.86
CA ALA A 172 14.82 -11.02 1.47
C ALA A 172 16.28 -11.14 1.00
N GLY A 173 16.53 -12.10 0.13
CA GLY A 173 17.74 -12.15 -0.70
C GLY A 173 17.73 -11.09 -1.79
N ALA A 174 18.83 -11.02 -2.55
CA ALA A 174 18.95 -10.08 -3.68
C ALA A 174 17.97 -10.40 -4.83
N ASP A 175 17.51 -11.64 -4.91
CA ASP A 175 16.46 -12.13 -5.81
C ASP A 175 15.05 -11.97 -5.22
N GLY A 176 14.92 -11.39 -4.02
CA GLY A 176 13.67 -11.21 -3.30
C GLY A 176 13.23 -12.43 -2.49
N ALA A 177 13.90 -13.58 -2.58
CA ALA A 177 13.51 -14.81 -1.89
C ALA A 177 13.58 -14.63 -0.37
N LYS A 178 12.64 -15.22 0.36
CA LYS A 178 12.53 -15.01 1.80
C LYS A 178 13.67 -15.70 2.55
N GLY A 179 14.25 -15.06 3.56
CA GLY A 179 15.37 -15.60 4.36
C GLY A 179 16.69 -15.67 3.59
N GLY A 180 16.83 -14.91 2.50
CA GLY A 180 18.03 -14.86 1.67
C GLY A 180 19.15 -13.95 2.21
N ASP A 181 18.91 -13.20 3.28
CA ASP A 181 19.93 -12.44 4.04
C ASP A 181 20.70 -11.38 3.24
N ALA A 182 20.03 -10.62 2.36
CA ALA A 182 20.70 -9.55 1.63
C ALA A 182 21.02 -8.33 2.53
N GLN A 183 20.26 -8.12 3.60
CA GLN A 183 20.42 -6.98 4.51
C GLN A 183 21.06 -7.32 5.86
N GLY A 184 21.44 -8.59 6.10
CA GLY A 184 22.09 -9.00 7.35
C GLY A 184 21.10 -9.37 8.47
N PHE A 185 19.85 -9.70 8.15
CA PHE A 185 18.85 -10.11 9.15
C PHE A 185 18.88 -11.63 9.36
N GLY A 186 18.57 -12.09 10.57
CA GLY A 186 18.65 -13.51 10.95
C GLY A 186 17.33 -14.27 10.89
N ASN A 187 16.22 -13.59 10.59
CA ASN A 187 14.90 -14.18 10.72
C ASN A 187 14.55 -15.13 9.55
N THR A 188 13.80 -16.17 9.87
CA THR A 188 13.36 -17.23 8.94
C THR A 188 11.84 -17.20 8.73
N CYS A 189 11.11 -16.65 9.70
CA CYS A 189 9.70 -16.29 9.60
C CYS A 189 9.57 -14.76 9.49
N ILE A 190 8.45 -14.28 8.94
CA ILE A 190 8.10 -12.86 8.97
C ILE A 190 7.89 -12.44 10.43
N TYR A 191 7.14 -13.27 11.17
CA TYR A 191 6.77 -13.02 12.54
C TYR A 191 7.06 -14.24 13.43
N SER A 192 7.24 -14.01 14.72
CA SER A 192 7.41 -15.07 15.73
C SER A 192 6.04 -15.54 16.18
N TYR A 193 5.49 -16.55 15.49
CA TYR A 193 4.15 -17.08 15.76
C TYR A 193 4.08 -17.77 17.12
N THR A 194 3.03 -17.44 17.90
CA THR A 194 2.80 -18.02 19.24
C THR A 194 1.37 -18.49 19.47
N THR A 195 0.47 -18.21 18.52
CA THR A 195 -0.92 -18.67 18.55
C THR A 195 -0.99 -20.12 18.08
N GLU A 196 -1.70 -21.00 18.81
CA GLU A 196 -1.82 -22.45 18.55
C GLU A 196 -2.11 -22.78 17.07
N ASP A 197 -3.20 -22.25 16.50
CA ASP A 197 -3.57 -22.47 15.10
C ASP A 197 -2.47 -22.03 14.10
N ALA A 198 -1.74 -20.96 14.43
CA ALA A 198 -0.67 -20.44 13.58
C ALA A 198 0.57 -21.34 13.65
N GLU A 199 0.94 -21.79 14.86
CA GLU A 199 2.04 -22.75 15.06
C GLU A 199 1.74 -24.09 14.39
N ASP A 200 0.50 -24.57 14.52
CA ASP A 200 0.03 -25.81 13.89
C ASP A 200 0.08 -25.72 12.37
N TRP A 201 -0.32 -24.58 11.79
CA TRP A 201 -0.19 -24.35 10.36
C TRP A 201 1.27 -24.44 9.89
N ILE A 202 2.18 -23.70 10.53
CA ILE A 202 3.60 -23.71 10.18
C ILE A 202 4.20 -25.11 10.37
N THR A 203 3.79 -25.82 11.42
CA THR A 203 4.25 -27.18 11.70
C THR A 203 3.78 -28.17 10.64
N ALA A 204 2.53 -28.05 10.19
CA ALA A 204 1.95 -28.93 9.18
C ALA A 204 2.49 -28.65 7.77
N THR A 205 2.79 -27.39 7.44
CA THR A 205 3.07 -26.96 6.07
C THR A 205 4.52 -26.59 5.80
N SER A 206 5.26 -26.15 6.82
CA SER A 206 6.67 -25.70 6.71
C SER A 206 6.90 -24.74 5.53
N PRO A 207 6.22 -23.58 5.50
CA PRO A 207 6.23 -22.70 4.34
C PRO A 207 7.58 -22.02 4.15
N GLY A 208 8.26 -22.41 3.06
CA GLY A 208 9.55 -21.84 2.67
C GLY A 208 10.62 -22.02 3.75
N THR A 209 11.14 -20.89 4.26
CA THR A 209 12.16 -20.85 5.32
C THR A 209 11.58 -20.85 6.73
N CYS A 210 10.27 -20.61 6.90
CA CYS A 210 9.62 -20.64 8.20
C CYS A 210 9.26 -22.09 8.55
N VAL A 211 10.12 -22.72 9.36
CA VAL A 211 10.01 -24.14 9.68
C VAL A 211 10.14 -24.40 11.19
N PRO A 212 9.54 -25.48 11.72
CA PRO A 212 9.74 -25.88 13.11
C PRO A 212 11.20 -26.24 13.45
N PRO A 213 11.58 -26.22 14.75
CA PRO A 213 10.76 -25.85 15.89
C PRO A 213 10.52 -24.33 15.97
N LEU A 214 9.31 -23.95 16.35
CA LEU A 214 8.99 -22.57 16.72
C LEU A 214 9.29 -22.38 18.20
N ASP A 215 10.12 -21.41 18.53
CA ASP A 215 10.52 -21.05 19.90
C ASP A 215 10.32 -19.56 20.19
N GLY A 216 9.64 -18.86 19.28
CA GLY A 216 9.30 -17.45 19.40
C GLY A 216 10.43 -16.50 18.99
N THR A 217 11.49 -16.99 18.33
CA THR A 217 12.66 -16.19 17.92
C THR A 217 12.93 -16.21 16.41
N GLN A 218 12.01 -16.80 15.63
CA GLN A 218 12.16 -16.97 14.19
C GLN A 218 11.77 -15.72 13.38
N GLY A 219 10.98 -14.82 13.97
CA GLY A 219 10.44 -13.63 13.33
C GLY A 219 11.44 -12.49 13.23
N SER A 220 11.06 -11.43 12.51
CA SER A 220 11.87 -10.21 12.42
C SER A 220 12.04 -9.54 13.78
N ASP A 221 13.27 -9.13 14.13
CA ASP A 221 13.61 -8.31 15.31
C ASP A 221 12.77 -7.02 15.43
N PHE A 222 12.22 -6.54 14.31
CA PHE A 222 11.35 -5.36 14.26
C PHE A 222 9.89 -5.66 14.64
N LEU A 223 9.55 -6.92 14.84
CA LEU A 223 8.22 -7.39 15.18
C LEU A 223 8.21 -8.20 16.49
N GLU A 224 9.24 -8.05 17.32
CA GLU A 224 9.33 -8.72 18.62
C GLU A 224 9.81 -7.76 19.73
N ALA A 225 9.84 -8.25 20.97
CA ALA A 225 10.31 -7.47 22.10
C ALA A 225 11.75 -6.98 21.87
N PRO A 226 12.08 -5.70 22.17
CA PRO A 226 11.34 -4.77 23.02
C PRO A 226 10.31 -3.89 22.28
N VAL A 227 10.00 -4.15 21.01
CA VAL A 227 8.98 -3.39 20.27
C VAL A 227 7.62 -3.61 20.94
N GLY A 228 6.89 -2.53 21.21
CA GLY A 228 5.57 -2.61 21.84
C GLY A 228 4.52 -3.24 20.91
N GLN A 229 3.58 -3.98 21.49
CA GLN A 229 2.54 -4.71 20.75
C GLN A 229 1.74 -3.84 19.77
N GLU A 230 1.39 -2.60 20.16
CA GLU A 230 0.70 -1.65 19.27
C GLU A 230 1.52 -1.33 18.00
N VAL A 231 2.84 -1.23 18.13
CA VAL A 231 3.74 -0.96 16.99
C VAL A 231 3.88 -2.19 16.12
N ILE A 232 4.03 -3.37 16.72
CA ILE A 232 4.06 -4.66 16.01
C ILE A 232 2.79 -4.82 15.17
N LYS A 233 1.64 -4.63 15.81
CA LYS A 233 0.32 -4.74 15.20
C LYS A 233 0.15 -3.77 14.03
N ARG A 234 0.52 -2.50 14.20
CA ARG A 234 0.53 -1.51 13.11
C ARG A 234 1.36 -2.00 11.92
N ARG A 235 2.57 -2.51 12.17
CA ARG A 235 3.48 -2.95 11.13
C ARG A 235 2.94 -4.16 10.37
N LEU A 236 2.39 -5.15 11.07
CA LEU A 236 1.73 -6.30 10.43
C LEU A 236 0.47 -5.85 9.65
N CYS A 237 -0.31 -4.93 10.18
CA CYS A 237 -1.47 -4.41 9.47
C CYS A 237 -1.11 -3.74 8.14
N TYR A 238 0.06 -3.09 8.02
CA TYR A 238 0.52 -2.54 6.76
C TYR A 238 0.55 -3.59 5.64
N GLY A 239 1.10 -4.78 5.87
CA GLY A 239 1.17 -5.83 4.85
C GLY A 239 -0.22 -6.28 4.38
N ILE A 240 -1.14 -6.46 5.32
CA ILE A 240 -2.55 -6.82 5.05
C ILE A 240 -3.23 -5.75 4.20
N ILE A 241 -3.17 -4.48 4.61
CA ILE A 241 -3.89 -3.42 3.90
C ILE A 241 -3.27 -3.14 2.53
N TYR A 242 -1.96 -3.31 2.34
CA TYR A 242 -1.35 -3.16 1.02
C TYR A 242 -1.87 -4.23 0.06
N TYR A 243 -1.88 -5.49 0.50
CA TYR A 243 -2.42 -6.59 -0.29
C TYR A 243 -3.91 -6.36 -0.61
N ASN A 244 -4.73 -6.03 0.39
CA ASN A 244 -6.17 -5.85 0.21
C ASN A 244 -6.50 -4.66 -0.70
N ASN A 245 -5.80 -3.53 -0.56
CA ASN A 245 -6.00 -2.39 -1.47
C ASN A 245 -5.54 -2.69 -2.89
N MET A 246 -4.45 -3.43 -3.08
CA MET A 246 -4.04 -3.92 -4.40
C MET A 246 -5.15 -4.78 -5.02
N MET A 247 -5.72 -5.71 -4.27
CA MET A 247 -6.79 -6.58 -4.74
C MET A 247 -8.08 -5.82 -5.06
N ASP A 248 -8.47 -4.84 -4.23
CA ASP A 248 -9.60 -3.96 -4.49
C ASP A 248 -9.39 -3.15 -5.79
N ILE A 249 -8.20 -2.59 -5.98
CA ILE A 249 -7.85 -1.84 -7.19
C ILE A 249 -7.93 -2.74 -8.43
N LEU A 250 -7.23 -3.87 -8.42
CA LEU A 250 -7.16 -4.75 -9.58
C LEU A 250 -8.52 -5.37 -9.94
N SER A 251 -9.38 -5.63 -8.95
CA SER A 251 -10.72 -6.20 -9.18
C SER A 251 -11.72 -5.18 -9.75
N ASN A 252 -11.45 -3.88 -9.57
CA ASN A 252 -12.38 -2.80 -9.92
C ASN A 252 -11.85 -1.84 -10.99
N MET A 253 -10.69 -2.16 -11.59
CA MET A 253 -10.11 -1.41 -12.70
C MET A 253 -10.10 -2.23 -13.99
N THR A 254 -10.27 -1.54 -15.11
CA THR A 254 -9.94 -2.10 -16.42
C THR A 254 -8.50 -1.75 -16.73
N LEU A 255 -7.62 -2.74 -16.66
CA LEU A 255 -6.24 -2.59 -17.10
C LEU A 255 -6.18 -2.58 -18.64
N PRO A 256 -5.30 -1.74 -19.26
CA PRO A 256 -5.00 -1.85 -20.68
C PRO A 256 -4.46 -3.25 -21.04
N GLY A 257 -4.46 -3.58 -22.34
CA GLY A 257 -4.14 -4.93 -22.82
C GLY A 257 -2.78 -5.46 -22.34
N SER A 258 -2.70 -6.78 -22.15
CA SER A 258 -1.58 -7.49 -21.51
C SER A 258 -0.20 -7.29 -22.14
N SER A 259 -0.11 -6.85 -23.40
CA SER A 259 1.18 -6.57 -24.05
C SER A 259 1.95 -5.41 -23.41
N GLU A 260 1.25 -4.50 -22.74
CA GLU A 260 1.83 -3.28 -22.17
C GLU A 260 2.06 -3.40 -20.65
N LEU A 261 1.36 -4.33 -19.99
CA LEU A 261 1.38 -4.53 -18.54
C LEU A 261 1.96 -5.88 -18.11
N GLY A 262 2.36 -6.74 -19.05
CA GLY A 262 2.97 -8.04 -18.76
C GLY A 262 2.07 -8.90 -17.88
N ASP A 263 2.63 -9.44 -16.80
CA ASP A 263 1.94 -10.35 -15.88
C ASP A 263 1.03 -9.63 -14.87
N VAL A 264 1.02 -8.28 -14.86
CA VAL A 264 0.18 -7.49 -13.95
C VAL A 264 -1.31 -7.79 -14.16
N SER A 265 -1.73 -8.10 -15.40
CA SER A 265 -3.12 -8.47 -15.68
C SER A 265 -3.55 -9.80 -15.05
N ASN A 266 -2.59 -10.66 -14.67
CA ASN A 266 -2.85 -11.98 -14.11
C ASN A 266 -2.76 -12.01 -12.58
N ILE A 267 -2.20 -10.97 -11.96
CA ILE A 267 -2.03 -10.86 -10.50
C ILE A 267 -3.35 -11.10 -9.76
N GLN A 268 -4.42 -10.42 -10.17
CA GLN A 268 -5.71 -10.51 -9.48
C GLN A 268 -6.23 -11.95 -9.43
N ALA A 269 -6.21 -12.65 -10.57
CA ALA A 269 -6.71 -14.01 -10.65
C ALA A 269 -5.83 -14.98 -9.84
N ALA A 270 -4.50 -14.84 -9.93
CA ALA A 270 -3.56 -15.69 -9.21
C ALA A 270 -3.69 -15.53 -7.69
N LEU A 271 -3.72 -14.29 -7.19
CA LEU A 271 -3.81 -14.00 -5.76
C LEU A 271 -5.20 -14.28 -5.19
N ALA A 272 -6.28 -14.03 -5.94
CA ALA A 272 -7.62 -14.39 -5.51
C ALA A 272 -7.74 -15.90 -5.26
N LEU A 273 -7.15 -16.73 -6.13
CA LEU A 273 -7.10 -18.19 -5.93
C LEU A 273 -6.33 -18.57 -4.67
N LEU A 274 -5.19 -17.91 -4.39
CA LEU A 274 -4.42 -18.16 -3.17
C LEU A 274 -5.19 -17.76 -1.91
N MET A 275 -5.93 -16.64 -1.96
CA MET A 275 -6.79 -16.20 -0.86
C MET A 275 -7.96 -17.18 -0.63
N ASP A 276 -8.60 -17.66 -1.69
CA ASP A 276 -9.66 -18.67 -1.58
C ASP A 276 -9.13 -19.97 -0.97
N ASN A 277 -7.91 -20.39 -1.34
CA ASN A 277 -7.25 -21.54 -0.72
C ASN A 277 -6.95 -21.30 0.76
N ALA A 278 -6.53 -20.10 1.16
CA ALA A 278 -6.31 -19.76 2.56
C ALA A 278 -7.61 -19.77 3.37
N VAL A 279 -8.72 -19.29 2.80
CA VAL A 279 -10.06 -19.38 3.43
C VAL A 279 -10.46 -20.83 3.64
N LEU A 280 -10.24 -21.70 2.65
CA LEU A 280 -10.54 -23.13 2.77
C LEU A 280 -9.61 -23.86 3.75
N ALA A 281 -8.38 -23.38 3.88
CA ALA A 281 -7.38 -23.94 4.76
C ALA A 281 -7.63 -23.60 6.25
N GLU A 282 -8.24 -22.45 6.52
CA GLU A 282 -8.72 -22.05 7.85
C GLU A 282 -10.01 -22.81 8.22
N ASP A 283 -9.88 -24.12 8.45
CA ASP A 283 -10.97 -24.99 8.89
C ASP A 283 -10.44 -26.07 9.85
N GLY A 284 -11.34 -26.71 10.60
CA GLY A 284 -11.04 -27.81 11.50
C GLY A 284 -9.94 -27.45 12.51
N ALA A 285 -8.84 -28.21 12.47
CA ALA A 285 -7.69 -28.06 13.38
C ALA A 285 -6.88 -26.77 13.18
N PHE A 286 -7.17 -25.98 12.15
CA PHE A 286 -6.58 -24.65 11.95
C PHE A 286 -7.59 -23.55 12.25
N ASN A 287 -8.69 -23.84 12.95
CA ASN A 287 -9.70 -22.87 13.37
C ASN A 287 -10.44 -23.29 14.66
N ASP A 288 -9.83 -24.13 15.50
CA ASP A 288 -10.43 -24.63 16.75
C ASP A 288 -9.72 -24.12 18.02
N GLY A 289 -8.65 -23.33 17.89
CA GLY A 289 -7.97 -22.64 18.97
C GLY A 289 -8.75 -21.46 19.59
N ASP A 290 -8.03 -20.52 20.21
CA ASP A 290 -8.61 -19.37 20.93
C ASP A 290 -9.62 -18.60 20.05
N PRO A 291 -10.84 -18.26 20.54
CA PRO A 291 -11.82 -17.50 19.79
C PRO A 291 -11.33 -16.14 19.25
N ASN A 292 -10.31 -15.55 19.88
CA ASN A 292 -9.66 -14.34 19.41
C ASN A 292 -8.82 -14.56 18.16
N GLY A 293 -8.39 -15.78 17.85
CA GLY A 293 -7.67 -16.14 16.62
C GLY A 293 -8.55 -16.73 15.51
N GLN A 294 -9.79 -17.11 15.83
CA GLN A 294 -10.69 -17.75 14.87
C GLN A 294 -11.14 -16.81 13.74
N ASP A 295 -11.39 -17.41 12.57
CA ASP A 295 -11.85 -16.78 11.33
C ASP A 295 -10.97 -15.60 10.87
N ALA A 296 -9.66 -15.69 11.09
CA ALA A 296 -8.69 -14.66 10.77
C ALA A 296 -8.67 -14.30 9.27
N ILE A 297 -8.62 -15.30 8.38
CA ILE A 297 -8.58 -15.07 6.94
C ILE A 297 -9.86 -14.38 6.48
N THR A 298 -11.02 -14.93 6.86
CA THR A 298 -12.31 -14.35 6.46
C THR A 298 -12.54 -12.96 7.05
N THR A 299 -12.05 -12.69 8.26
CA THR A 299 -12.20 -11.38 8.91
C THR A 299 -11.30 -10.31 8.29
N LEU A 300 -10.05 -10.65 7.96
CA LEU A 300 -9.03 -9.67 7.56
C LEU A 300 -8.93 -9.46 6.04
N LYS A 301 -9.37 -10.40 5.20
CA LYS A 301 -9.18 -10.36 3.73
C LYS A 301 -9.82 -9.16 3.00
N ASP A 302 -10.79 -8.50 3.63
CA ASP A 302 -11.50 -7.35 3.04
C ASP A 302 -11.19 -6.03 3.75
N ILE A 303 -10.26 -6.01 4.72
CA ILE A 303 -9.90 -4.80 5.46
C ILE A 303 -8.91 -3.94 4.66
N THR A 304 -9.31 -2.75 4.23
CA THR A 304 -8.48 -1.84 3.41
C THR A 304 -7.99 -0.60 4.17
N ASP A 305 -8.40 -0.41 5.42
CA ASP A 305 -7.94 0.69 6.29
C ASP A 305 -7.09 0.17 7.46
N GLN A 306 -6.04 0.92 7.78
CA GLN A 306 -5.12 0.64 8.87
C GLN A 306 -5.82 0.57 10.24
N THR A 307 -6.73 1.51 10.52
CA THR A 307 -7.39 1.60 11.84
C THR A 307 -8.26 0.39 12.11
N THR A 308 -9.00 -0.06 11.09
CA THR A 308 -9.88 -1.23 11.13
C THR A 308 -9.08 -2.51 11.31
N CYS A 309 -7.89 -2.61 10.68
CA CYS A 309 -6.98 -3.74 10.90
C CYS A 309 -6.40 -3.72 12.33
N GLU A 310 -5.92 -2.57 12.79
CA GLU A 310 -5.38 -2.40 14.14
C GLU A 310 -6.45 -2.58 15.24
N ALA A 311 -7.73 -2.57 14.90
CA ALA A 311 -8.81 -2.91 15.83
C ALA A 311 -8.99 -4.43 16.04
N GLN A 312 -8.46 -5.27 15.15
CA GLN A 312 -8.54 -6.73 15.27
C GLN A 312 -7.63 -7.25 16.40
N THR A 313 -7.80 -8.50 16.81
CA THR A 313 -6.90 -9.16 17.78
C THR A 313 -5.53 -9.44 17.15
N ILE A 314 -4.46 -9.51 17.96
CA ILE A 314 -3.14 -9.84 17.42
C ILE A 314 -3.12 -11.28 16.91
N GLU A 315 -3.85 -12.18 17.58
CA GLU A 315 -3.99 -13.59 17.28
C GLU A 315 -4.53 -13.81 15.86
N ARG A 316 -5.53 -13.02 15.43
CA ARG A 316 -6.01 -13.04 14.03
C ARG A 316 -4.95 -12.56 13.05
N ILE A 317 -4.24 -11.49 13.39
CA ILE A 317 -3.21 -10.93 12.50
C ILE A 317 -2.06 -11.93 12.35
N GLU A 318 -1.60 -12.54 13.43
CA GLU A 318 -0.58 -13.60 13.44
C GLU A 318 -1.01 -14.78 12.56
N LYS A 319 -2.24 -15.29 12.78
CA LYS A 319 -2.77 -16.41 12.01
C LYS A 319 -2.94 -16.08 10.53
N PHE A 320 -3.37 -14.88 10.19
CA PHE A 320 -3.43 -14.42 8.79
C PHE A 320 -2.05 -14.46 8.14
N TYR A 321 -1.03 -13.98 8.84
CA TYR A 321 0.34 -14.02 8.35
C TYR A 321 0.84 -15.46 8.18
N ALA A 322 0.60 -16.35 9.15
CA ALA A 322 1.03 -17.74 9.09
C ALA A 322 0.35 -18.52 7.94
N ILE A 323 -0.97 -18.39 7.79
CA ILE A 323 -1.71 -19.15 6.77
C ILE A 323 -1.48 -18.56 5.38
N PHE A 324 -1.54 -17.23 5.25
CA PHE A 324 -1.51 -16.59 3.94
C PHE A 324 -0.11 -16.15 3.54
N PHE A 325 0.46 -15.13 4.21
CA PHE A 325 1.70 -14.49 3.73
C PHE A 325 2.91 -15.42 3.78
N GLU A 326 3.05 -16.24 4.81
CA GLU A 326 4.11 -17.25 4.89
C GLU A 326 3.99 -18.27 3.76
N SER A 327 2.78 -18.74 3.45
CA SER A 327 2.56 -19.73 2.40
C SER A 327 2.88 -19.21 1.00
N ILE A 328 2.61 -17.94 0.73
CA ILE A 328 2.78 -17.34 -0.61
C ILE A 328 4.12 -16.60 -0.78
N TYR A 329 4.87 -16.38 0.30
CA TYR A 329 6.19 -15.75 0.25
C TYR A 329 7.30 -16.75 0.56
N GLN A 330 7.96 -17.22 -0.50
CA GLN A 330 9.05 -18.20 -0.46
C GLN A 330 10.31 -17.61 -1.09
#